data_AF-A0A0K8J6V8-F1
#
_entry.id   AF-A0A0K8J6V8-F1
#
_cell.length_a   1.000
_cell.length_b   1.000
_cell.length_c   1.000
_cell.angle_alpha   90.00
_cell.angle_beta   90.00
_cell.angle_gamma   90.00
#
_symmetry.space_group_name_H-M   'P 1'
#
loop_
_entity.id
_entity.type
_entity.pdbx_description
1 polymer ?
#
loop_
_entity_poly.entity_id
_entity_poly.type
_entity_poly.pdbx_seq_one_letter_code
_entity_poly.pdbx_strand_id
1 'polypeptide(L)'
;MRLLIKVLVAVVSVLLLIGAIVFIYNFKNFYSKAEIITVTDITSAHAEAIQKEFGFTLPEGANIVQCRFANSRDRLFTVVITGVSDTDMFLKNNLNFEVGNPYETERYTYGYHEQKDLNLKVTAKKYFGMLDSSKRELYIYSIDDEIIIEIEKGGIISSELIKMFGV
;
A
#
# COMPACT_ATOMS: atom_id res chain seq x y z
N MET A 1 -51.44 -22.47 -27.70
CA MET A 1 -50.44 -23.15 -26.83
C MET A 1 -49.00 -22.99 -27.31
N ARG A 2 -48.65 -23.37 -28.55
CA ARG A 2 -47.25 -23.28 -29.07
C ARG A 2 -46.67 -21.86 -29.11
N LEU A 3 -47.47 -20.84 -29.40
CA LEU A 3 -47.00 -19.45 -29.48
C LEU A 3 -46.64 -18.89 -28.09
N LEU A 4 -47.49 -19.15 -27.08
CA LEU A 4 -47.27 -18.74 -25.69
C LEU A 4 -45.99 -19.37 -25.10
N ILE A 5 -45.73 -20.64 -25.41
CA ILE A 5 -44.50 -21.33 -24.96
C ILE A 5 -43.27 -20.68 -25.60
N LYS A 6 -43.30 -20.33 -26.89
CA LYS A 6 -42.19 -19.64 -27.57
C LYS A 6 -41.92 -18.26 -26.98
N VAL A 7 -42.98 -17.51 -26.68
CA VAL A 7 -42.86 -16.19 -26.03
C VAL A 7 -42.27 -16.33 -24.63
N LEU A 8 -42.74 -17.31 -23.84
CA LEU A 8 -42.23 -17.56 -22.50
C LEU A 8 -40.74 -17.92 -22.51
N VAL A 9 -40.31 -18.81 -23.41
CA VAL A 9 -38.89 -19.19 -23.55
C VAL A 9 -38.05 -17.98 -23.92
N ALA A 10 -38.50 -17.15 -24.88
CA ALA A 10 -37.78 -15.95 -25.27
C ALA A 10 -37.64 -14.95 -24.11
N VAL A 11 -38.71 -14.72 -23.34
CA VAL A 11 -38.70 -13.81 -22.18
C VAL A 11 -37.75 -14.31 -21.09
N VAL A 12 -37.78 -15.60 -20.76
CA VAL A 12 -36.89 -16.19 -19.75
C VAL A 12 -35.42 -16.07 -20.18
N SER A 13 -35.10 -16.35 -21.46
CA SER A 13 -33.75 -16.21 -21.98
C SER A 13 -33.23 -14.77 -21.91
N VAL A 14 -34.08 -13.78 -22.22
CA VAL A 14 -33.71 -12.36 -22.13
C VAL A 14 -33.50 -11.93 -20.67
N LEU A 15 -34.35 -12.38 -19.75
CA LEU A 15 -34.19 -12.09 -18.32
C LEU A 15 -32.91 -12.70 -17.73
N LEU A 16 -32.57 -13.93 -18.12
CA LEU A 16 -31.31 -14.57 -17.72
C LEU A 16 -30.08 -13.81 -18.26
N LEU A 17 -30.16 -13.32 -19.50
CA LEU A 17 -29.08 -12.52 -20.10
C LEU A 17 -28.88 -11.20 -19.34
N ILE A 18 -29.97 -10.50 -19.01
CA ILE A 18 -29.92 -9.26 -18.23
C ILE A 18 -29.34 -9.54 -16.83
N GLY A 19 -29.80 -10.60 -16.16
CA GLY A 19 -29.27 -11.03 -14.87
C GLY A 19 -27.77 -11.33 -14.91
N ALA A 20 -27.30 -12.01 -15.95
CA ALA A 20 -25.87 -12.29 -16.15
C ALA A 20 -25.06 -11.01 -16.37
N ILE A 21 -25.56 -10.06 -17.17
CA ILE A 21 -24.88 -8.77 -17.41
C ILE A 21 -24.77 -7.98 -16.10
N VAL A 22 -25.84 -7.89 -15.31
CA VAL A 22 -25.84 -7.19 -14.02
C VAL A 22 -24.90 -7.89 -13.04
N PHE A 23 -24.90 -9.22 -13.00
CA PHE A 23 -23.97 -9.98 -12.16
C PHE A 23 -22.52 -9.71 -12.55
N ILE A 24 -22.17 -9.78 -13.85
CA ILE A 24 -20.82 -9.49 -14.34
C ILE A 24 -20.41 -8.03 -14.05
N TYR A 25 -21.32 -7.07 -14.21
CA TYR A 25 -21.03 -5.66 -13.93
C TYR A 25 -20.75 -5.42 -12.45
N ASN A 26 -21.59 -5.97 -11.57
CA ASN A 26 -21.38 -5.91 -10.12
C ASN A 26 -20.12 -6.66 -9.68
N PHE A 27 -19.84 -7.82 -10.29
CA PHE A 27 -18.62 -8.58 -10.02
C PHE A 27 -17.38 -7.80 -10.46
N LYS A 28 -17.41 -7.15 -11.63
CA LYS A 28 -16.31 -6.30 -12.11
C LYS A 28 -16.07 -5.09 -11.21
N ASN A 29 -17.12 -4.48 -10.66
CA ASN A 29 -16.99 -3.40 -9.67
C ASN A 29 -16.53 -3.90 -8.29
N PHE A 30 -16.88 -5.13 -7.90
CA PHE A 30 -16.35 -5.76 -6.69
C PHE A 30 -14.85 -6.07 -6.81
N TYR A 31 -14.39 -6.39 -8.02
CA TYR A 31 -12.98 -6.50 -8.39
C TYR A 31 -12.37 -5.19 -8.89
N SER A 32 -12.97 -4.04 -8.53
CA SER A 32 -12.37 -2.73 -8.74
C SER A 32 -10.89 -2.80 -8.36
N LYS A 33 -10.02 -2.48 -9.33
CA LYS A 33 -8.58 -2.42 -9.12
C LYS A 33 -8.32 -1.65 -7.82
N ALA A 34 -7.44 -2.19 -6.98
CA ALA A 34 -6.99 -1.49 -5.79
C ALA A 34 -6.57 -0.07 -6.17
N GLU A 35 -7.32 0.93 -5.71
CA GLU A 35 -6.96 2.32 -5.90
C GLU A 35 -5.80 2.61 -4.94
N ILE A 36 -4.66 3.01 -5.49
CA ILE A 36 -3.50 3.41 -4.71
C ILE A 36 -3.53 4.93 -4.65
N ILE A 37 -3.86 5.46 -3.48
CA ILE A 37 -3.83 6.89 -3.20
C ILE A 37 -2.47 7.21 -2.60
N THR A 38 -1.84 8.30 -3.02
CA THR A 38 -0.55 8.72 -2.46
C THR A 38 -0.60 10.17 -2.06
N VAL A 39 0.07 10.45 -0.96
CA VAL A 39 0.18 11.77 -0.35
C VAL A 39 1.66 12.09 -0.20
N THR A 40 2.07 13.22 -0.76
CA THR A 40 3.43 13.77 -0.64
C THR A 40 3.48 14.97 0.30
N ASP A 41 2.36 15.67 0.48
CA ASP A 41 2.26 16.81 1.38
C ASP A 41 2.07 16.34 2.84
N ILE A 42 3.17 15.93 3.46
CA ILE A 42 3.19 15.41 4.83
C ILE A 42 3.44 16.55 5.82
N THR A 43 2.44 16.87 6.63
CA THR A 43 2.56 17.84 7.72
C THR A 43 3.23 17.23 8.95
N SER A 44 3.66 18.05 9.91
CA SER A 44 4.22 17.55 11.18
C SER A 44 3.23 16.66 11.95
N ALA A 45 1.95 17.04 11.97
CA ALA A 45 0.90 16.22 12.61
C ALA A 45 0.72 14.86 11.91
N HIS A 46 0.78 14.84 10.57
CA HIS A 46 0.77 13.59 9.81
C HIS A 46 1.98 12.72 10.16
N ALA A 47 3.18 13.31 10.21
CA ALA A 47 4.40 12.59 10.53
C ALA A 47 4.37 11.99 11.94
N GLU A 48 3.83 12.71 12.94
CA GLU A 48 3.64 12.20 14.30
C GLU A 48 2.67 11.02 14.35
N ALA A 49 1.52 11.13 13.67
CA ALA A 49 0.55 10.04 13.59
C ALA A 49 1.14 8.79 12.91
N ILE A 50 1.91 8.98 11.84
CA ILE A 50 2.58 7.89 11.11
C ILE A 50 3.62 7.21 12.00
N GLN A 51 4.51 7.98 12.63
CA GLN A 51 5.53 7.48 13.55
C GLN A 51 4.92 6.61 14.65
N LYS A 52 3.81 7.07 15.22
CA LYS A 52 3.06 6.33 16.25
C LYS A 52 2.45 5.03 15.73
N GLU A 53 1.77 5.05 14.58
CA GLU A 53 1.12 3.87 13.99
C GLU A 53 2.11 2.79 13.54
N PHE A 54 3.22 3.24 12.94
CA PHE A 54 4.23 2.34 12.40
C PHE A 54 5.25 1.90 13.44
N GLY A 55 5.38 2.64 14.54
CA GLY A 55 6.29 2.35 15.65
C GLY A 55 7.72 2.69 15.32
N PHE A 56 7.98 3.90 14.84
CA PHE A 56 9.33 4.42 14.65
C PHE A 56 9.40 5.90 15.04
N THR A 57 10.62 6.41 15.21
CA THR A 57 10.91 7.83 15.41
C THR A 57 11.83 8.31 14.29
N LEU A 58 11.55 9.46 13.67
CA LEU A 58 12.42 10.02 12.65
C LEU A 58 13.73 10.50 13.27
N PRO A 59 14.90 10.06 12.76
CA PRO A 59 16.18 10.64 13.18
C PRO A 59 16.31 12.08 12.66
N GLU A 60 17.23 12.84 13.24
CA GLU A 60 17.52 14.21 12.81
C GLU A 60 17.90 14.25 11.33
N GLY A 61 17.32 15.20 10.58
CA GLY A 61 17.53 15.35 9.14
C GLY A 61 16.69 14.43 8.25
N ALA A 62 16.03 13.39 8.82
CA ALA A 62 15.16 12.51 8.06
C ALA A 62 13.73 13.05 7.97
N ASN A 63 13.08 12.75 6.85
CA ASN A 63 11.71 13.20 6.57
C ASN A 63 10.89 12.08 5.93
N ILE A 64 9.59 12.06 6.20
CA ILE A 64 8.63 11.26 5.44
C ILE A 64 8.27 12.04 4.19
N VAL A 65 8.71 11.55 3.03
CA VAL A 65 8.51 12.24 1.74
C VAL A 65 7.25 11.80 1.01
N GLN A 66 6.72 10.62 1.36
CA GLN A 66 5.60 10.03 0.65
C GLN A 66 4.91 8.96 1.49
N CYS A 67 3.58 8.93 1.47
CA CYS A 67 2.77 7.85 2.02
C CYS A 67 1.81 7.30 0.96
N ARG A 68 1.66 5.98 0.87
CA ARG A 68 0.76 5.31 -0.06
C ARG A 68 -0.25 4.48 0.70
N PHE A 69 -1.51 4.55 0.29
CA PHE A 69 -2.58 3.70 0.80
C PHE A 69 -3.24 2.98 -0.37
N ALA A 70 -3.17 1.65 -0.36
CA ALA A 70 -3.95 0.82 -1.25
C ALA A 70 -5.30 0.55 -0.61
N ASN A 71 -6.36 1.13 -1.18
CA ASN A 71 -7.75 0.86 -0.78
C ASN A 71 -8.20 -0.51 -1.34
N SER A 72 -7.54 -1.56 -0.86
CA SER A 72 -7.79 -2.96 -1.22
C SER A 72 -8.18 -3.77 0.02
N ARG A 73 -8.52 -5.04 -0.17
CA ARG A 73 -8.84 -5.98 0.92
C ARG A 73 -7.72 -6.07 1.97
N ASP A 74 -6.46 -5.94 1.55
CA ASP A 74 -5.31 -6.09 2.41
C ASP A 74 -4.87 -4.77 3.08
N ARG A 75 -5.48 -3.65 2.67
CA ARG A 75 -5.23 -2.29 3.18
C ARG A 75 -3.75 -2.05 3.40
N LEU A 76 -2.97 -2.10 2.32
CA LEU A 76 -1.53 -1.89 2.38
C LEU A 76 -1.26 -0.41 2.55
N PHE A 77 -0.51 -0.07 3.58
CA PHE A 77 -0.01 1.27 3.83
C PHE A 77 1.50 1.27 3.77
N THR A 78 2.07 2.16 2.96
CA THR A 78 3.52 2.30 2.79
C THR A 78 3.94 3.71 3.15
N VAL A 79 5.00 3.84 3.93
CA VAL A 79 5.64 5.11 4.28
C VAL A 79 7.03 5.12 3.67
N VAL A 80 7.44 6.23 3.08
CA VAL A 80 8.78 6.41 2.53
C VAL A 80 9.52 7.51 3.29
N ILE A 81 10.70 7.17 3.77
CA ILE A 81 11.57 8.02 4.57
C ILE A 81 12.89 8.22 3.81
N THR A 82 13.38 9.45 3.79
CA THR A 82 14.70 9.79 3.26
C THR A 82 15.47 10.67 4.25
N GLY A 83 16.71 11.02 3.95
CA GLY A 83 17.58 11.81 4.86
C GLY A 83 18.14 11.02 6.04
N VAL A 84 18.04 9.69 6.04
CA VAL A 84 18.68 8.83 7.04
C VAL A 84 20.16 8.69 6.68
N SER A 85 21.06 9.07 7.60
CA SER A 85 22.51 9.02 7.37
C SER A 85 23.15 7.67 7.71
N ASP A 86 22.53 6.90 8.62
CA ASP A 86 23.02 5.61 9.10
C ASP A 86 21.87 4.64 9.31
N THR A 87 21.82 3.62 8.46
CA THR A 87 20.81 2.57 8.48
C THR A 87 20.86 1.73 9.75
N ASP A 88 22.05 1.37 10.24
CA ASP A 88 22.20 0.49 11.39
C ASP A 88 21.77 1.21 12.67
N MET A 89 22.09 2.51 12.76
CA MET A 89 21.61 3.36 13.84
C MET A 89 20.08 3.52 13.81
N PHE A 90 19.49 3.72 12.62
CA PHE A 90 18.05 3.78 12.47
C PHE A 90 17.36 2.49 12.95
N LEU A 91 17.83 1.33 12.49
CA LEU A 91 17.26 0.04 12.88
C LEU A 91 17.35 -0.22 14.39
N LYS A 92 18.42 0.27 15.05
CA LYS A 92 18.66 0.03 16.47
C LYS A 92 17.95 1.01 17.40
N ASN A 93 17.94 2.29 17.03
CA ASN A 93 17.54 3.37 17.95
C ASN A 93 16.20 4.02 17.58
N ASN A 94 15.75 3.85 16.33
CA ASN A 94 14.59 4.56 15.81
C ASN A 94 13.37 3.67 15.60
N LEU A 95 13.50 2.34 15.77
CA LEU A 95 12.37 1.41 15.73
C LEU A 95 11.91 1.05 17.15
N ASN A 96 10.59 1.02 17.35
CA ASN A 96 9.98 0.59 18.62
C ASN A 96 9.71 -0.92 18.65
N PHE A 97 10.30 -1.67 17.72
CA PHE A 97 10.17 -3.11 17.58
C PHE A 97 11.46 -3.71 17.04
N GLU A 98 11.70 -4.97 17.34
CA GLU A 98 12.87 -5.69 16.82
C GLU A 98 12.62 -6.15 15.38
N VAL A 99 13.68 -6.10 14.58
CA VAL A 99 13.70 -6.65 13.23
C VAL A 99 14.58 -7.89 13.16
N GLY A 100 14.15 -8.87 12.37
CA GLY A 100 14.93 -10.07 12.08
C GLY A 100 16.10 -9.79 11.13
N ASN A 101 16.83 -10.86 10.78
CA ASN A 101 17.93 -10.78 9.81
C ASN A 101 17.42 -10.33 8.43
N PRO A 102 18.15 -9.45 7.74
CA PRO A 102 17.77 -9.03 6.41
C PRO A 102 17.98 -10.12 5.37
N TYR A 103 17.26 -10.01 4.27
CA TYR A 103 17.57 -10.69 3.02
C TYR A 103 17.35 -9.76 1.83
N GLU A 104 18.01 -10.05 0.72
CA GLU A 104 17.93 -9.20 -0.47
C GLU A 104 16.69 -9.53 -1.30
N THR A 105 16.08 -8.48 -1.85
CA THR A 105 14.91 -8.60 -2.73
C THR A 105 14.92 -7.50 -3.78
N GLU A 106 14.31 -7.76 -4.94
CA GLU A 106 14.07 -6.71 -5.93
C GLU A 106 12.90 -5.82 -5.49
N ARG A 107 13.09 -4.51 -5.57
CA ARG A 107 12.08 -3.52 -5.22
C ARG A 107 11.99 -2.47 -6.33
N TYR A 108 10.77 -2.01 -6.62
CA TYR A 108 10.58 -0.82 -7.45
C TYR A 108 10.78 0.42 -6.59
N THR A 109 11.50 1.40 -7.10
CA THR A 109 11.83 2.61 -6.35
C THR A 109 10.57 3.44 -6.03
N TYR A 110 10.64 4.23 -4.96
CA TYR A 110 9.59 5.21 -4.62
C TYR A 110 9.52 6.35 -5.67
N GLY A 111 8.41 7.07 -5.76
CA GLY A 111 8.17 8.10 -6.80
C GLY A 111 7.45 7.65 -8.08
N TYR A 112 7.18 6.35 -8.26
CA TYR A 112 6.49 5.82 -9.44
C TYR A 112 4.98 6.06 -9.42
N HIS A 113 4.59 7.30 -9.69
CA HIS A 113 3.21 7.69 -9.96
C HIS A 113 2.77 7.45 -11.41
N GLU A 114 3.70 7.22 -12.32
CA GLU A 114 3.40 6.97 -13.72
C GLU A 114 4.06 5.67 -14.20
N GLN A 115 3.23 4.68 -14.55
CA GLN A 115 3.60 3.36 -15.10
C GLN A 115 4.27 3.43 -16.48
N LYS A 116 5.30 4.27 -16.69
CA LYS A 116 5.97 4.40 -18.00
C LYS A 116 7.36 3.75 -18.05
N ASP A 117 8.07 3.66 -16.92
CA ASP A 117 9.39 2.99 -16.85
C ASP A 117 9.39 1.84 -15.84
N LEU A 118 8.79 0.70 -16.22
CA LEU A 118 8.76 -0.53 -15.40
C LEU A 118 10.15 -1.19 -15.19
N ASN A 119 11.25 -0.52 -15.54
CA ASN A 119 12.56 -1.13 -15.74
C ASN A 119 13.59 -0.84 -14.63
N LEU A 120 13.32 0.08 -13.70
CA LEU A 120 14.26 0.41 -12.61
C LEU A 120 13.90 -0.34 -11.33
N LYS A 121 14.29 -1.60 -11.29
CA LYS A 121 14.35 -2.38 -10.05
C LYS A 121 15.67 -2.11 -9.36
N VAL A 122 15.61 -1.95 -8.03
CA VAL A 122 16.78 -1.87 -7.16
C VAL A 122 16.82 -3.07 -6.24
N THR A 123 18.03 -3.47 -5.83
CA THR A 123 18.20 -4.45 -4.76
C THR A 123 17.98 -3.74 -3.43
N ALA A 124 16.98 -4.19 -2.67
CA ALA A 124 16.69 -3.71 -1.33
C ALA A 124 17.03 -4.77 -0.29
N LYS A 125 17.56 -4.33 0.85
CA LYS A 125 17.61 -5.14 2.07
C LYS A 125 16.24 -5.12 2.70
N LYS A 126 15.60 -6.28 2.75
CA LYS A 126 14.28 -6.45 3.35
C LYS A 126 14.40 -6.98 4.77
N TYR A 127 13.76 -6.29 5.71
CA TYR A 127 13.65 -6.69 7.11
C TYR A 127 12.19 -6.96 7.48
N PHE A 128 12.01 -7.81 8.48
CA PHE A 128 10.69 -8.08 9.07
C PHE A 128 10.70 -7.76 10.55
N GLY A 129 9.68 -7.01 10.98
CA GLY A 129 9.41 -6.73 12.38
C GLY A 129 7.95 -6.98 12.74
N MET A 130 7.70 -7.12 14.04
CA MET A 130 6.34 -7.29 14.59
C MET A 130 6.11 -6.23 15.66
N LEU A 131 5.00 -5.51 15.54
CA LEU A 131 4.54 -4.54 16.53
C LEU A 131 3.05 -4.76 16.76
N ASP A 132 2.63 -4.97 18.01
CA ASP A 132 1.24 -5.18 18.40
C ASP A 132 0.52 -6.26 17.56
N SER A 133 1.19 -7.40 17.34
CA SER A 133 0.71 -8.50 16.48
C SER A 133 0.50 -8.14 15.00
N SER A 134 0.97 -6.98 14.57
CA SER A 134 0.91 -6.51 13.19
C SER A 134 2.30 -6.52 12.56
N LYS A 135 2.39 -7.11 11.37
CA LYS A 135 3.64 -7.21 10.62
C LYS A 135 4.07 -5.84 10.08
N ARG A 136 5.37 -5.57 10.14
CA ARG A 136 6.05 -4.47 9.44
C ARG A 136 7.08 -5.06 8.50
N GLU A 137 7.07 -4.63 7.26
CA GLU A 137 8.10 -4.98 6.28
C GLU A 137 8.88 -3.71 5.96
N LEU A 138 10.20 -3.74 6.15
CA LEU A 138 11.06 -2.60 5.85
C LEU A 138 11.89 -2.94 4.62
N TYR A 139 12.01 -2.01 3.70
CA TYR A 139 12.86 -2.11 2.51
C TYR A 139 13.84 -0.95 2.56
N ILE A 140 15.13 -1.27 2.57
CA ILE A 140 16.19 -0.28 2.64
C ILE A 140 17.07 -0.42 1.41
N TYR A 141 17.22 0.66 0.65
CA TYR A 141 18.02 0.71 -0.56
C TYR A 141 18.57 2.13 -0.75
N SER A 142 19.41 2.33 -1.77
CA SER A 142 19.96 3.64 -2.09
C SER A 142 19.71 4.01 -3.55
N ILE A 143 19.42 5.29 -3.79
CA ILE A 143 19.31 5.92 -5.11
C ILE A 143 20.15 7.19 -5.04
N ASP A 144 21.03 7.41 -6.01
CA ASP A 144 21.86 8.62 -6.11
C ASP A 144 22.58 8.98 -4.78
N ASP A 145 23.14 7.97 -4.11
CA ASP A 145 23.79 8.03 -2.80
C ASP A 145 22.90 8.44 -1.61
N GLU A 146 21.58 8.58 -1.81
CA GLU A 146 20.60 8.81 -0.73
C GLU A 146 20.05 7.47 -0.22
N ILE A 147 19.92 7.33 1.11
CA ILE A 147 19.30 6.15 1.74
C ILE A 147 17.79 6.33 1.76
N ILE A 148 17.10 5.33 1.24
CA ILE A 148 15.66 5.26 1.18
C ILE A 148 15.18 4.12 2.08
N ILE A 149 14.24 4.43 2.96
CA ILE A 149 13.58 3.45 3.81
C ILE A 149 12.09 3.45 3.51
N GLU A 150 11.58 2.33 3.02
CA GLU A 150 10.14 2.09 2.91
C GLU A 150 9.68 1.19 4.05
N ILE A 151 8.60 1.57 4.72
CA ILE A 151 7.96 0.73 5.74
C ILE A 151 6.54 0.40 5.28
N GLU A 152 6.27 -0.88 5.10
CA GLU A 152 4.95 -1.41 4.76
C GLU A 152 4.26 -1.98 6.00
N LYS A 153 2.96 -1.68 6.09
CA LYS A 153 2.05 -2.23 7.08
C LYS A 153 0.79 -2.72 6.36
N GLY A 154 0.44 -3.98 6.60
CA GLY A 154 -0.84 -4.55 6.19
C GLY A 154 -1.87 -4.52 7.33
N GLY A 155 -3.15 -4.45 6.99
CA GLY A 155 -4.25 -4.61 7.93
C GLY A 155 -4.89 -3.30 8.42
N ILE A 156 -5.29 -3.26 9.69
CA ILE A 156 -6.08 -2.14 10.25
C ILE A 156 -5.16 -0.95 10.49
N ILE A 157 -5.40 0.15 9.78
CA ILE A 157 -4.77 1.47 9.98
C ILE A 157 -5.76 2.36 10.75
N SER A 158 -5.25 3.23 11.62
CA SER A 158 -6.09 4.22 12.31
C SER A 158 -6.89 5.10 11.34
N SER A 159 -8.12 5.43 11.74
CA SER A 159 -9.02 6.27 10.92
C SER A 159 -8.47 7.68 10.72
N GLU A 160 -7.66 8.18 11.65
CA GLU A 160 -6.93 9.44 11.53
C GLU A 160 -5.98 9.44 10.34
N LEU A 161 -5.19 8.38 10.17
CA LEU A 161 -4.28 8.25 9.03
C LEU A 161 -5.02 8.02 7.70
N ILE A 162 -6.14 7.29 7.73
CA ILE A 162 -6.95 7.08 6.52
C ILE A 162 -7.49 8.41 5.97
N LYS A 163 -7.91 9.34 6.85
CA LYS A 163 -8.40 10.66 6.46
C LYS A 163 -7.38 11.49 5.68
N MET A 164 -6.08 11.24 5.87
CA MET A 164 -5.02 11.92 5.10
C MET A 164 -5.14 11.66 3.60
N PHE A 165 -5.76 10.54 3.20
CA PHE A 165 -5.93 10.13 1.81
C PHE A 165 -7.26 10.60 1.22
N GLY A 166 -8.06 11.38 1.96
CA GLY A 166 -9.37 11.87 1.51
C GLY A 166 -10.46 10.78 1.41
N VAL A 167 -10.28 9.67 2.14
CA VAL A 167 -11.19 8.51 2.19
C VAL A 167 -12.01 8.51 3.49
#